data_AF-A0A0B0IL85-F1
#
_entry.id   AF-A0A0B0IL85-F1
#
_cell.length_a   1.000
_cell.length_b   1.000
_cell.length_c   1.000
_cell.angle_alpha   90.00
_cell.angle_beta   90.00
_cell.angle_gamma   90.00
#
_symmetry.space_group_name_H-M   'P 1'
#
loop_
_entity.id
_entity.type
_entity.pdbx_description
1 polymer ?
#
loop_
_entity_poly.entity_id
_entity_poly.type
_entity_poly.pdbx_seq_one_letter_code
_entity_poly.pdbx_strand_id
1 'polypeptide(L)'
;MASDDYIEECLYRVQNLIDRALTELMEVKMIRENDPTEYAFIQKELADLQGEVNELVSEYNQDPRLEDAQKRLNEVREIMIKGI
;
A
#
# COMPACT_ATOMS: atom_id res chain seq x y z
N MET A 1 -5.53 -24.76 -3.24
CA MET A 1 -6.26 -23.87 -4.17
C MET A 1 -6.83 -22.64 -3.46
N ALA A 2 -7.27 -22.70 -2.21
CA ALA A 2 -7.67 -21.49 -1.48
C ALA A 2 -6.53 -20.46 -1.30
N SER A 3 -5.31 -20.90 -1.00
CA SER A 3 -4.20 -19.99 -0.67
C SER A 3 -3.78 -19.02 -1.78
N ASP A 4 -3.87 -19.42 -3.05
CA ASP A 4 -3.41 -18.59 -4.18
C ASP A 4 -4.43 -17.49 -4.50
N ASP A 5 -5.73 -17.79 -4.40
CA ASP A 5 -6.81 -16.81 -4.55
C ASP A 5 -6.72 -15.70 -3.48
N TYR A 6 -6.37 -16.06 -2.23
CA TYR A 6 -6.17 -15.10 -1.15
C TYR A 6 -4.93 -14.22 -1.38
N ILE A 7 -3.85 -14.79 -1.91
CA ILE A 7 -2.65 -14.03 -2.28
C ILE A 7 -2.99 -13.06 -3.42
N GLU A 8 -3.69 -13.50 -4.46
CA GLU A 8 -4.11 -12.63 -5.56
C GLU A 8 -5.04 -11.50 -5.11
N GLU A 9 -6.00 -11.78 -4.23
CA GLU A 9 -6.87 -10.76 -3.66
C GLU A 9 -6.08 -9.74 -2.85
N CYS A 10 -5.14 -10.19 -2.02
CA CYS A 10 -4.27 -9.30 -1.27
C CYS A 10 -3.43 -8.41 -2.20
N LEU A 11 -2.78 -9.00 -3.21
CA LEU A 11 -1.99 -8.28 -4.20
C LEU A 11 -2.82 -7.24 -4.97
N TYR A 12 -4.07 -7.59 -5.31
CA TYR A 12 -4.99 -6.67 -5.97
C TYR A 12 -5.36 -5.48 -5.07
N ARG A 13 -5.60 -5.73 -3.77
CA ARG A 13 -5.86 -4.67 -2.78
C ARG A 13 -4.64 -3.79 -2.58
N VAL A 14 -3.43 -4.36 -2.51
CA VAL A 14 -2.16 -3.63 -2.42
C VAL A 14 -2.00 -2.69 -3.60
N GLN A 15 -2.18 -3.20 -4.82
CA GLN A 15 -1.99 -2.41 -6.04
C GLN A 15 -2.98 -1.24 -6.12
N ASN A 16 -4.26 -1.49 -5.83
CA ASN A 16 -5.27 -0.43 -5.80
C ASN A 16 -4.96 0.65 -4.77
N LEU A 17 -4.49 0.26 -3.58
CA LEU A 17 -4.15 1.22 -2.53
C LEU A 17 -2.93 2.06 -2.91
N ILE A 18 -1.91 1.45 -3.52
CA ILE A 18 -0.76 2.16 -4.06
C ILE A 18 -1.19 3.18 -5.12
N ASP A 19 -2.05 2.79 -6.04
CA ASP A 19 -2.51 3.67 -7.11
C ASP A 19 -3.31 4.86 -6.55
N ARG A 20 -4.16 4.62 -5.53
CA ARG A 20 -4.85 5.69 -4.79
C ARG A 20 -3.87 6.61 -4.05
N ALA A 21 -2.89 6.05 -3.37
CA ALA A 21 -1.89 6.81 -2.63
C ALA A 21 -1.02 7.70 -3.54
N LEU A 22 -0.62 7.18 -4.70
CA LEU A 22 0.13 7.94 -5.69
C LEU A 22 -0.73 9.04 -6.33
N THR A 23 -2.01 8.77 -6.56
CA THR A 23 -2.96 9.78 -7.06
C THR A 23 -3.12 10.92 -6.06
N GLU A 24 -3.39 10.61 -4.78
CA GLU A 24 -3.48 11.65 -3.74
C GLU A 24 -2.16 12.41 -3.57
N LEU A 25 -1.02 11.73 -3.65
CA LEU A 25 0.29 12.41 -3.62
C LEU A 25 0.46 13.40 -4.77
N MET A 26 -0.04 13.07 -5.98
CA MET A 26 -0.03 14.00 -7.11
C MET A 26 -0.99 15.16 -6.90
N GLU A 27 -2.19 14.89 -6.37
CA GLU A 27 -3.20 15.91 -6.10
C GLU A 27 -2.75 16.88 -5.00
N VAL A 28 -2.22 16.37 -3.89
CA VAL A 28 -1.62 17.19 -2.81
C VAL A 28 -0.49 18.07 -3.34
N LYS A 29 0.30 17.58 -4.30
CA LYS A 29 1.36 18.37 -4.95
C LYS A 29 0.83 19.42 -5.91
N MET A 30 -0.22 19.10 -6.67
CA MET A 30 -0.83 20.01 -7.64
C MET A 30 -1.70 21.08 -6.97
N ILE A 31 -2.35 20.75 -5.86
CA ILE A 31 -3.37 21.56 -5.20
C ILE A 31 -2.95 21.76 -3.74
N ARG A 32 -2.49 22.97 -3.43
CA ARG A 32 -2.08 23.40 -2.07
C ARG A 32 -3.20 23.39 -1.01
N GLU A 33 -4.41 22.95 -1.37
CA GLU A 33 -5.62 22.99 -0.53
C GLU A 33 -6.16 21.59 -0.18
N ASN A 34 -5.46 20.49 -0.47
CA ASN A 34 -5.99 19.16 -0.18
C ASN A 34 -6.25 18.95 1.32
N ASP A 35 -7.40 18.33 1.59
CA ASP A 35 -7.87 18.03 2.93
C ASP A 35 -6.90 17.04 3.59
N PRO A 36 -6.23 17.40 4.70
CA PRO A 36 -5.27 16.53 5.38
C PRO A 36 -5.91 15.21 5.86
N THR A 37 -7.24 15.12 5.87
CA THR A 37 -8.00 13.93 6.26
C THR A 37 -7.86 12.78 5.27
N GLU A 38 -7.92 13.03 3.96
CA GLU A 38 -7.78 11.97 2.94
C GLU A 38 -6.37 11.39 2.92
N TYR A 39 -5.37 12.26 3.05
CA TYR A 39 -3.99 11.87 3.17
C TYR A 39 -3.73 10.98 4.40
N ALA A 40 -4.27 11.36 5.57
CA ALA A 40 -4.16 10.58 6.79
C ALA A 40 -4.91 9.23 6.68
N PHE A 41 -6.04 9.21 5.97
CA PHE A 41 -6.80 7.98 5.74
C PHE A 41 -6.01 6.97 4.90
N ILE A 42 -5.39 7.42 3.81
CA ILE A 42 -4.55 6.56 2.98
C ILE A 42 -3.31 6.08 3.75
N GLN A 43 -2.68 6.94 4.56
CA GLN A 43 -1.56 6.48 5.39
C GLN A 43 -1.97 5.37 6.36
N LYS A 44 -3.18 5.46 6.93
CA LYS A 44 -3.72 4.41 7.78
C LYS A 44 -4.00 3.14 6.99
N GLU A 45 -4.68 3.23 5.85
CA GLU A 45 -4.92 2.07 4.97
C GLU A 45 -3.61 1.39 4.57
N LEU A 46 -2.56 2.17 4.26
CA LEU A 46 -1.23 1.63 3.92
C LEU A 46 -0.62 0.87 5.10
N ALA A 47 -0.73 1.38 6.32
CA ALA A 47 -0.22 0.71 7.51
C ALA A 47 -0.98 -0.60 7.80
N ASP A 48 -2.31 -0.59 7.67
CA ASP A 48 -3.16 -1.75 7.90
C ASP A 48 -2.85 -2.86 6.87
N LEU A 49 -2.80 -2.50 5.58
CA LEU A 49 -2.50 -3.45 4.50
C LEU A 49 -1.07 -3.97 4.55
N GLN A 50 -0.13 -3.15 5.04
CA GLN A 50 1.24 -3.58 5.27
C GLN A 50 1.33 -4.62 6.39
N GLY A 51 0.51 -4.50 7.44
CA GLY A 51 0.35 -5.55 8.45
C GLY A 51 -0.13 -6.86 7.84
N GLU A 52 -1.19 -6.79 7.03
CA GLU A 52 -1.78 -7.95 6.34
C GLU A 52 -0.76 -8.64 5.42
N VAL A 53 -0.01 -7.87 4.60
CA VAL A 53 1.05 -8.41 3.74
C VAL A 53 2.17 -9.04 4.56
N ASN A 54 2.59 -8.45 5.68
CA ASN A 54 3.64 -9.02 6.53
C ASN A 54 3.23 -10.37 7.13
N GLU A 55 1.98 -10.48 7.56
CA GLU A 55 1.41 -11.74 8.06
C GLU A 55 1.40 -12.79 6.94
N LEU A 56 0.94 -12.44 5.74
CA LEU A 56 0.93 -13.34 4.59
C LEU A 56 2.33 -13.75 4.13
N VAL A 57 3.31 -12.85 4.13
CA VAL A 57 4.73 -13.19 3.83
C VAL A 57 5.26 -14.19 4.86
N SER A 58 4.92 -14.01 6.13
CA SER A 58 5.32 -14.91 7.21
C SER A 58 4.61 -16.27 7.14
N GLU A 59 3.37 -16.32 6.68
CA GLU A 59 2.56 -17.54 6.60
C GLU A 59 2.86 -18.36 5.33
N TYR A 60 3.10 -17.70 4.21
CA TYR A 60 3.23 -18.31 2.88
C TYR A 60 4.67 -18.47 2.37
N ASN A 61 5.67 -18.58 3.26
CA ASN A 61 7.06 -18.89 2.90
C ASN A 61 7.63 -18.00 1.78
N GLN A 62 7.59 -16.68 1.97
CA GLN A 62 8.24 -15.71 1.07
C GLN A 62 7.84 -15.90 -0.41
N ASP A 63 6.54 -15.95 -0.70
CA ASP A 63 6.10 -15.82 -2.09
C ASP A 63 6.70 -14.51 -2.65
N PRO A 64 7.49 -14.57 -3.74
CA PRO A 64 8.18 -13.41 -4.27
C PRO A 64 7.23 -12.28 -4.69
N ARG A 65 5.96 -12.61 -4.98
CA ARG A 65 4.92 -11.61 -5.29
C ARG A 65 4.56 -10.80 -4.04
N LEU A 66 4.48 -11.45 -2.88
CA LEU A 66 4.19 -10.78 -1.60
C LEU A 66 5.38 -9.94 -1.13
N GLU A 67 6.62 -10.39 -1.37
CA GLU A 67 7.81 -9.58 -1.09
C GLU A 67 7.88 -8.32 -1.96
N ASP A 68 7.56 -8.44 -3.26
CA ASP A 68 7.51 -7.27 -4.15
C ASP A 68 6.40 -6.28 -3.72
N ALA A 69 5.23 -6.80 -3.35
CA ALA A 69 4.14 -5.99 -2.80
C ALA A 69 4.53 -5.28 -1.50
N GLN A 70 5.18 -5.98 -0.57
CA GLN A 70 5.69 -5.42 0.69
C GLN A 70 6.71 -4.30 0.43
N LYS A 71 7.61 -4.50 -0.54
CA LYS A 71 8.62 -3.51 -0.92
C LYS A 71 7.98 -2.27 -1.52
N ARG A 72 7.03 -2.43 -2.44
CA ARG A 72 6.28 -1.33 -3.06
C ARG A 72 5.49 -0.52 -2.03
N LEU A 73 4.81 -1.19 -1.08
CA LEU A 73 4.11 -0.52 0.01
C LEU A 73 5.06 0.34 0.85
N ASN A 74 6.24 -0.19 1.18
CA ASN A 74 7.27 0.56 1.90
C ASN A 74 7.74 1.79 1.11
N GLU A 75 8.02 1.63 -0.19
CA GLU A 75 8.46 2.74 -1.05
C GLU A 75 7.40 3.87 -1.10
N VAL A 76 6.14 3.53 -1.31
CA VAL A 76 5.04 4.52 -1.36
C VAL A 76 4.86 5.21 -0.01
N ARG A 77 4.89 4.44 1.08
CA ARG A 77 4.81 5.00 2.44
C ARG A 77 5.98 5.94 2.73
N GLU A 78 7.20 5.59 2.33
CA GLU A 78 8.35 6.47 2.46
C GLU A 78 8.18 7.75 1.65
N ILE A 79 7.68 7.67 0.42
CA ILE A 79 7.40 8.84 -0.42
C ILE A 79 6.36 9.75 0.25
N MET A 80 5.31 9.17 0.84
CA MET A 80 4.31 9.91 1.60
C MET A 80 4.90 10.58 2.86
N ILE A 81 5.68 9.85 3.66
CA ILE A 81 6.27 10.43 4.88
C ILE A 81 7.28 11.53 4.53
N LYS A 82 8.11 11.30 3.50
CA LYS A 82 9.15 12.25 3.11
C LYS A 82 8.61 13.48 2.40
N GLY A 83 7.37 13.43 1.88
CA GLY A 83 6.68 14.57 1.28
C GLY A 83 7.58 15.31 0.30
N ILE A 84 7.85 14.71 -0.87
CA ILE A 84 8.71 15.30 -1.92
C ILE A 84 8.30 16.74 -2.23
#